data_AF-A0A9N9W6Y5-F1
#
_entry.id   AF-A0A9N9W6Y5-F1
#
_cell.length_a   1.000
_cell.length_b   1.000
_cell.length_c   1.000
_cell.angle_alpha   90.00
_cell.angle_beta   90.00
_cell.angle_gamma   90.00
#
_symmetry.space_group_name_H-M   'P 1'
#
loop_
_entity.id
_entity.type
_entity.pdbx_description
1 polymer ?
#
loop_
_entity_poly.entity_id
_entity_poly.type
_entity_poly.pdbx_seq_one_letter_code
_entity_poly.pdbx_strand_id
1 'polypeptide(L)'
;MLGESVDPTCSIHDLDPSSRTVKCVFPLLASGAGGEWGDPTTSSGKLDNGLTEAELDENYRKSLQELSNTVPASRIYFLQISDAYHMTEPLSREPDKSGLRPRGRWSHDYRPLPFDGGYLPIEGFVKAVLATGFRGWFSIEVFDGQFEQKYGDNLFKFAKKAMEGYHRLISN
;
A
#
# COMPACT_ATOMS: atom_id res chain seq x y z
N MET A 1 29.42 5.98 9.84
CA MET A 1 28.30 5.39 9.08
C MET A 1 27.03 6.07 9.55
N LEU A 2 26.60 7.11 8.82
CA LEU A 2 25.39 7.85 9.14
C LEU A 2 24.21 7.01 8.64
N GLY A 3 23.33 6.59 9.56
CA GLY A 3 22.08 5.94 9.21
C GLY A 3 21.19 6.94 8.50
N GLU A 4 20.99 6.75 7.19
CA GLU A 4 19.94 7.45 6.47
C GLU A 4 18.59 6.99 7.02
N SER A 5 17.85 7.92 7.62
CA SER A 5 16.46 7.73 8.02
C SER A 5 15.65 7.33 6.79
N VAL A 6 15.02 6.16 6.84
CA VAL A 6 14.00 5.78 5.86
C VAL A 6 12.84 6.72 6.09
N ASP A 7 12.56 7.60 5.13
CA ASP A 7 11.41 8.51 5.20
C ASP A 7 10.13 7.68 4.94
N PRO A 8 9.25 7.51 5.94
CA PRO A 8 8.08 6.65 5.80
C PRO A 8 6.96 7.30 4.97
N THR A 9 7.13 8.51 4.43
CA THR A 9 6.04 9.25 3.76
C THR A 9 6.06 9.21 2.25
N CYS A 10 7.11 8.71 1.58
CA CYS A 10 7.37 8.72 0.13
C CYS A 10 6.16 8.93 -0.81
N SER A 11 5.57 10.12 -0.85
CA SER A 11 4.51 10.46 -1.80
C SER A 11 5.13 10.62 -3.18
N ILE A 12 4.37 10.33 -4.24
CA ILE A 12 4.79 10.65 -5.62
C ILE A 12 5.19 12.13 -5.77
N HIS A 13 4.63 13.02 -4.94
CA HIS A 13 4.96 14.45 -4.92
C HIS A 13 6.22 14.81 -4.11
N ASP A 14 6.78 13.90 -3.31
CA ASP A 14 8.02 14.09 -2.54
C ASP A 14 9.27 13.60 -3.29
N LEU A 15 9.13 13.23 -4.56
CA LEU A 15 10.23 12.78 -5.42
C LEU A 15 11.10 13.97 -5.84
N ASP A 16 12.06 14.36 -5.00
CA ASP A 16 13.10 15.32 -5.35
C ASP A 16 13.98 14.76 -6.50
N PRO A 17 14.00 15.39 -7.69
CA PRO A 17 14.82 14.92 -8.82
C PRO A 17 16.33 14.98 -8.55
N SER A 18 16.78 15.72 -7.53
CA SER A 18 18.19 15.88 -7.14
C SER A 18 18.67 14.89 -6.06
N SER A 19 17.77 14.18 -5.39
CA SER A 19 18.10 13.20 -4.36
C SER A 19 18.61 11.88 -4.97
N ARG A 20 19.77 11.39 -4.49
CA ARG A 20 20.46 10.19 -4.98
C ARG A 20 19.95 8.87 -4.39
N THR A 21 19.02 8.92 -3.43
CA THR A 21 18.54 7.72 -2.73
C THR A 21 17.04 7.80 -2.54
N VAL A 22 16.27 7.47 -3.57
CA VAL A 22 14.87 7.12 -3.35
C VAL A 22 14.86 5.67 -2.89
N LYS A 23 14.78 5.43 -1.58
CA LYS A 23 14.30 4.13 -1.06
C LYS A 23 12.80 4.09 -1.32
N CYS A 24 12.39 3.74 -2.55
CA CYS A 24 11.00 3.35 -2.79
C CYS A 24 10.80 1.96 -2.20
N VAL A 25 10.73 1.90 -0.86
CA VAL A 25 9.92 0.90 -0.21
C VAL A 25 8.51 1.46 -0.35
N PHE A 26 7.68 0.87 -1.20
CA PHE A 26 6.27 1.24 -1.28
C PHE A 26 5.50 0.38 -0.29
N PRO A 27 5.36 0.75 1.00
CA PRO A 27 4.25 0.22 1.76
C PRO A 27 3.00 0.77 1.09
N LEU A 28 2.19 -0.10 0.50
CA LEU A 28 1.01 0.24 -0.28
C LEU A 28 0.04 1.19 0.48
N LEU A 29 0.17 1.23 1.80
CA LEU A 29 -0.65 1.98 2.74
C LEU A 29 -0.16 3.39 3.11
N ALA A 30 1.14 3.67 3.05
CA ALA A 30 1.64 5.01 3.44
C ALA A 30 1.62 5.99 2.26
N SER A 31 1.91 5.51 1.05
CA SER A 31 2.11 6.39 -0.11
C SER A 31 1.63 5.82 -1.45
N GLY A 32 0.94 4.67 -1.42
CA GLY A 32 0.27 4.09 -2.59
C GLY A 32 -1.25 4.26 -2.49
N ALA A 33 -1.97 3.19 -2.81
CA ALA A 33 -3.43 3.15 -2.73
C ALA A 33 -3.98 3.60 -1.37
N GLY A 34 -3.33 3.24 -0.26
CA GLY A 34 -3.79 3.65 1.05
C GLY A 34 -3.54 5.13 1.35
N GLY A 35 -2.56 5.77 0.72
CA GLY A 35 -2.24 7.20 0.92
C GLY A 35 -3.07 8.14 0.03
N GLU A 36 -3.28 7.74 -1.22
CA GLU A 36 -3.84 8.62 -2.27
C GLU A 36 -5.31 8.31 -2.63
N TRP A 37 -5.84 7.20 -2.12
CA TRP A 37 -7.20 6.76 -2.45
C TRP A 37 -7.98 6.30 -1.22
N GLY A 38 -7.35 5.55 -0.32
CA GLY A 38 -7.96 5.01 0.89
C GLY A 38 -7.93 5.96 2.11
N ASP A 39 -8.91 5.81 3.00
CA ASP A 39 -8.95 6.46 4.31
C ASP A 39 -9.66 5.56 5.33
N PRO A 40 -9.00 5.15 6.43
CA PRO A 40 -9.63 4.31 7.45
C PRO A 40 -10.57 5.08 8.37
N THR A 41 -10.67 6.40 8.25
CA THR A 41 -11.49 7.29 9.09
C THR A 41 -12.83 7.69 8.45
N THR A 42 -13.10 7.23 7.23
CA THR A 42 -14.34 7.47 6.51
C THR A 42 -15.16 6.19 6.41
N SER A 43 -16.48 6.32 6.36
CA SER A 43 -17.39 5.18 6.17
C SER A 43 -17.29 4.57 4.77
N SER A 44 -16.96 5.37 3.75
CA SER A 44 -16.69 4.88 2.41
C SER A 44 -15.36 4.13 2.30
N GLY A 45 -14.44 4.34 3.25
CA GLY A 45 -13.06 3.87 3.17
C GLY A 45 -12.21 4.62 2.15
N LYS A 46 -12.76 5.64 1.49
CA LYS A 46 -12.07 6.47 0.52
C LYS A 46 -11.74 7.83 1.13
N LEU A 47 -10.75 8.52 0.57
CA LEU A 47 -10.43 9.90 0.95
C LEU A 47 -11.66 10.80 0.80
N ASP A 48 -11.93 11.60 1.84
CA ASP A 48 -12.93 12.66 1.83
C ASP A 48 -12.23 14.02 1.73
N ASN A 49 -11.83 14.37 0.49
CA ASN A 49 -11.09 15.58 0.16
C ASN A 49 -11.89 16.58 -0.69
N GLY A 50 -13.23 16.46 -0.67
CA GLY A 50 -14.14 17.31 -1.45
C GLY A 50 -14.27 16.93 -2.92
N LEU A 51 -13.62 15.85 -3.37
CA LEU A 51 -13.79 15.30 -4.71
C LEU A 51 -14.97 14.32 -4.76
N THR A 52 -15.57 14.18 -5.93
CA THR A 52 -16.45 13.04 -6.23
C THR A 52 -15.64 11.75 -6.32
N GLU A 53 -16.30 10.60 -6.16
CA GLU A 53 -15.66 9.28 -6.28
C GLU A 53 -14.97 9.09 -7.64
N ALA A 54 -15.60 9.55 -8.72
CA ALA A 54 -15.02 9.48 -10.07
C ALA A 54 -13.77 10.36 -10.22
N GLU A 55 -13.76 11.55 -9.62
CA GLU A 55 -12.58 12.42 -9.63
C GLU A 55 -11.44 11.86 -8.79
N LEU A 56 -11.75 11.22 -7.65
CA LEU A 56 -10.75 10.53 -6.83
C LEU A 56 -10.13 9.36 -7.58
N ASP A 57 -10.95 8.51 -8.20
CA ASP A 57 -10.47 7.38 -9.01
C ASP A 57 -9.60 7.86 -10.19
N GLU A 58 -10.02 8.93 -10.86
CA GLU A 58 -9.28 9.55 -11.97
C GLU A 58 -7.94 10.16 -11.52
N ASN A 59 -7.93 10.83 -10.36
CA ASN A 59 -6.69 11.39 -9.80
C ASN A 59 -5.71 10.30 -9.40
N TYR A 60 -6.19 9.23 -8.77
CA TYR A 60 -5.35 8.08 -8.45
C TYR A 60 -4.79 7.43 -9.74
N ARG A 61 -5.62 7.27 -10.78
CA ARG A 61 -5.18 6.76 -12.08
C ARG A 61 -4.10 7.64 -12.71
N LYS A 62 -4.21 8.96 -12.63
CA LYS A 62 -3.18 9.90 -13.12
C LYS A 62 -1.87 9.76 -12.34
N SER A 63 -1.95 9.65 -11.02
CA SER A 63 -0.79 9.42 -10.17
C SER A 63 -0.05 8.13 -10.53
N LEU A 64 -0.78 7.04 -10.77
CA LEU A 64 -0.20 5.78 -11.26
C LEU A 64 0.48 5.92 -12.63
N GLN A 65 -0.08 6.72 -13.54
CA GLN A 65 0.56 7.02 -14.81
C GLN A 65 1.85 7.83 -14.62
N GLU A 66 1.83 8.83 -13.74
CA GLU A 66 3.00 9.60 -13.40
C GLU A 66 4.11 8.70 -12.85
N LEU A 67 3.81 7.86 -11.84
CA LEU A 67 4.73 6.85 -11.31
C LEU A 67 5.40 6.03 -12.41
N SER A 68 4.60 5.48 -13.33
CA SER A 68 5.11 4.63 -14.41
C SER A 68 6.03 5.35 -15.40
N ASN A 69 5.83 6.66 -15.59
CA ASN A 69 6.53 7.48 -16.57
C ASN A 69 7.76 8.18 -16.00
N THR A 70 7.76 8.51 -14.71
CA THR A 70 8.76 9.38 -14.10
C THR A 70 9.77 8.62 -13.24
N VAL A 71 9.39 7.48 -12.64
CA VAL A 71 10.27 6.72 -11.76
C VAL A 71 11.07 5.68 -12.56
N PRO A 72 12.41 5.80 -12.65
CA PRO A 72 13.22 4.78 -13.31
C PRO A 72 13.20 3.47 -12.53
N ALA A 73 13.07 2.34 -13.23
CA ALA A 73 13.13 1.00 -12.62
C ALA A 73 14.37 0.77 -11.73
N SER A 74 15.51 1.37 -12.09
CA SER A 74 16.76 1.26 -11.33
C SER A 74 16.73 1.93 -9.95
N ARG A 75 15.72 2.76 -9.69
CA ARG A 75 15.46 3.37 -8.37
C ARG A 75 14.50 2.55 -7.51
N ILE A 76 13.94 1.46 -8.05
CA ILE A 76 13.04 0.56 -7.33
C ILE A 76 13.85 -0.66 -6.93
N TYR A 77 14.08 -0.83 -5.63
CA TYR A 77 14.94 -1.91 -5.11
C TYR A 77 14.15 -3.19 -4.84
N PHE A 78 12.96 -3.06 -4.25
CA PHE A 78 12.00 -4.13 -4.03
C PHE A 78 10.61 -3.54 -3.83
N LEU A 79 9.58 -4.33 -4.11
CA LEU A 79 8.17 -3.94 -3.96
C LEU A 79 7.55 -4.72 -2.80
N GLN A 80 7.08 -4.03 -1.77
CA GLN A 80 6.27 -4.63 -0.70
C GLN A 80 4.80 -4.53 -1.05
N ILE A 81 4.08 -5.65 -0.91
CA ILE A 81 2.67 -5.71 -1.28
C ILE A 81 1.86 -6.29 -0.14
N SER A 82 0.80 -5.58 0.18
CA SER A 82 -0.29 -5.98 1.05
C SER A 82 -1.57 -5.39 0.48
N ASP A 83 -2.70 -5.70 1.12
CA ASP A 83 -3.93 -4.94 0.92
C ASP A 83 -4.26 -4.20 2.24
N ALA A 84 -5.45 -3.64 2.35
CA ALA A 84 -5.96 -3.03 3.58
C ALA A 84 -7.44 -3.33 3.76
N TYR A 85 -7.87 -3.64 4.98
CA TYR A 85 -9.29 -3.85 5.26
C TYR A 85 -10.09 -2.55 5.22
N HIS A 86 -11.31 -2.66 4.72
CA HIS A 86 -12.33 -1.63 4.89
C HIS A 86 -12.82 -1.68 6.34
N MET A 87 -12.76 -0.55 7.03
CA MET A 87 -13.14 -0.47 8.43
C MET A 87 -14.66 -0.49 8.55
N THR A 88 -15.23 -1.54 9.14
CA THR A 88 -16.68 -1.61 9.40
C THR A 88 -17.14 -0.43 10.24
N GLU A 89 -16.36 -0.08 11.27
CA GLU A 89 -16.49 1.16 12.02
C GLU A 89 -15.25 2.03 11.77
N PRO A 90 -15.41 3.24 11.21
CA PRO A 90 -14.27 4.09 10.90
C PRO A 90 -13.39 4.37 12.13
N LEU A 91 -12.08 4.38 11.93
CA LEU A 91 -11.14 4.73 12.98
C LEU A 91 -11.28 6.19 13.38
N SER A 92 -11.19 6.46 14.68
CA SER A 92 -11.13 7.84 15.18
C SER A 92 -9.96 8.60 14.54
N ARG A 93 -10.19 9.88 14.21
CA ARG A 93 -9.13 10.77 13.72
C ARG A 93 -8.07 11.08 14.78
N GLU A 94 -8.46 10.97 16.05
CA GLU A 94 -7.55 11.17 17.17
C GLU A 94 -6.56 10.00 17.31
N PRO A 95 -5.34 10.28 17.80
CA PRO A 95 -4.40 9.23 18.19
C PRO A 95 -5.00 8.27 19.22
N ASP A 96 -4.58 7.01 19.19
CA ASP A 96 -4.95 6.06 20.24
C ASP A 96 -4.14 6.27 21.53
N LYS A 97 -4.33 5.37 22.50
CA LYS A 97 -3.63 5.40 23.80
C LYS A 97 -2.11 5.23 23.67
N SER A 98 -1.62 4.68 22.56
CA SER A 98 -0.20 4.53 22.26
C SER A 98 0.37 5.72 21.47
N GLY A 99 -0.48 6.69 21.09
CA GLY A 99 -0.12 7.84 20.28
C GLY A 99 -0.17 7.58 18.77
N LEU A 100 -0.66 6.41 18.31
CA LEU A 100 -0.73 6.09 16.89
C LEU A 100 -1.92 6.78 16.23
N ARG A 101 -1.63 7.54 15.16
CA ARG A 101 -2.64 8.11 14.26
C ARG A 101 -3.41 7.00 13.54
N PRO A 102 -4.64 7.26 13.05
CA PRO A 102 -5.49 6.26 12.39
C PRO A 102 -4.78 5.49 11.26
N ARG A 103 -4.05 6.17 10.39
CA ARG A 103 -3.28 5.51 9.31
C ARG A 103 -2.16 4.61 9.84
N GLY A 104 -1.53 5.00 10.96
CA GLY A 104 -0.53 4.18 11.64
C GLY A 104 -1.14 2.89 12.20
N ARG A 105 -2.30 2.99 12.86
CA ARG A 105 -3.06 1.82 13.32
C ARG A 105 -3.49 0.92 12.17
N TRP A 106 -4.01 1.51 11.10
CA TRP A 106 -4.45 0.80 9.91
C TRP A 106 -3.29 0.02 9.26
N SER A 107 -2.11 0.62 9.15
CA SER A 107 -0.90 -0.03 8.66
C SER A 107 -0.35 -1.12 9.61
N HIS A 108 -0.61 -1.00 10.91
CA HIS A 108 -0.08 -1.93 11.91
C HIS A 108 -0.92 -3.19 12.08
N ASP A 109 -2.25 -3.13 11.91
CA ASP A 109 -3.14 -4.25 12.28
C ASP A 109 -4.13 -4.66 11.18
N TYR A 110 -4.24 -3.90 10.08
CA TYR A 110 -5.34 -4.09 9.12
C TYR A 110 -4.83 -4.34 7.70
N ARG A 111 -3.69 -5.00 7.56
CA ARG A 111 -3.03 -5.35 6.29
C ARG A 111 -3.14 -6.84 5.98
N PRO A 112 -4.23 -7.31 5.34
CA PRO A 112 -4.34 -8.69 4.90
C PRO A 112 -3.45 -8.98 3.69
N LEU A 113 -3.43 -10.26 3.31
CA LEU A 113 -2.90 -10.68 2.02
C LEU A 113 -3.66 -10.01 0.86
N PRO A 114 -3.00 -9.80 -0.30
CA PRO A 114 -3.67 -9.40 -1.54
C PRO A 114 -4.87 -10.31 -1.83
N PHE A 115 -6.02 -9.70 -2.13
CA PHE A 115 -7.29 -10.41 -2.41
C PHE A 115 -7.84 -11.23 -1.24
N ASP A 116 -7.45 -10.94 0.00
CA ASP A 116 -7.92 -11.63 1.20
C ASP A 116 -8.80 -10.73 2.09
N GLY A 117 -9.75 -10.03 1.47
CA GLY A 117 -10.73 -9.17 2.14
C GLY A 117 -10.35 -7.70 2.23
N GLY A 118 -9.21 -7.30 1.66
CA GLY A 118 -8.92 -5.89 1.44
C GLY A 118 -9.72 -5.29 0.28
N TYR A 119 -9.70 -3.97 0.19
CA TYR A 119 -10.51 -3.20 -0.78
C TYR A 119 -9.72 -2.20 -1.61
N LEU A 120 -8.41 -2.10 -1.40
CA LEU A 120 -7.61 -1.09 -2.10
C LEU A 120 -7.45 -1.47 -3.58
N PRO A 121 -7.33 -0.49 -4.49
CA PRO A 121 -7.03 -0.71 -5.91
C PRO A 121 -5.56 -1.10 -6.13
N ILE A 122 -5.15 -2.24 -5.55
CA ILE A 122 -3.75 -2.69 -5.49
C ILE A 122 -3.22 -3.15 -6.85
N GLU A 123 -4.09 -3.64 -7.74
CA GLU A 123 -3.71 -4.13 -9.06
C GLU A 123 -3.18 -3.01 -9.95
N GLY A 124 -3.86 -1.86 -9.95
CA GLY A 124 -3.41 -0.68 -10.71
C GLY A 124 -2.03 -0.21 -10.26
N PHE A 125 -1.78 -0.25 -8.96
CA PHE A 125 -0.48 0.11 -8.39
C PHE A 125 0.63 -0.84 -8.87
N VAL A 126 0.44 -2.15 -8.75
CA VAL A 126 1.43 -3.14 -9.20
C VAL A 126 1.70 -3.02 -10.70
N LYS A 127 0.66 -2.80 -11.52
CA LYS A 127 0.80 -2.56 -12.95
C LYS A 127 1.64 -1.32 -13.26
N ALA A 128 1.41 -0.22 -12.56
CA ALA A 128 2.20 1.01 -12.73
C ALA A 128 3.68 0.79 -12.37
N VAL A 129 3.96 0.09 -11.27
CA VAL A 129 5.34 -0.26 -10.89
C VAL A 129 6.01 -1.15 -11.96
N LEU A 130 5.31 -2.18 -12.46
CA LEU A 130 5.85 -3.05 -13.51
C LEU A 130 6.08 -2.32 -14.85
N ALA A 131 5.25 -1.30 -15.14
CA ALA A 131 5.35 -0.46 -16.34
C ALA A 131 6.60 0.44 -16.34
N THR A 132 7.19 0.75 -15.18
CA THR A 132 8.51 1.40 -15.10
C THR A 132 9.64 0.56 -15.70
N GLY A 133 9.42 -0.75 -15.89
CA GLY A 133 10.44 -1.74 -16.26
C GLY A 133 11.03 -2.52 -15.07
N PHE A 134 10.53 -2.29 -13.85
CA PHE A 134 11.01 -2.99 -12.65
C PHE A 134 10.80 -4.51 -12.74
N ARG A 135 11.84 -5.29 -12.43
CA ARG A 135 11.85 -6.77 -12.41
C ARG A 135 12.58 -7.35 -11.19
N GLY A 136 12.60 -6.60 -10.09
CA GLY A 136 13.26 -7.01 -8.84
C GLY A 136 12.36 -7.84 -7.91
N TRP A 137 12.69 -7.80 -6.62
CA TRP A 137 12.02 -8.63 -5.61
C TRP A 137 10.64 -8.11 -5.22
N PHE A 138 9.71 -9.06 -5.04
CA PHE A 138 8.39 -8.84 -4.48
C PHE A 138 8.36 -9.43 -3.09
N SER A 139 7.94 -8.63 -2.11
CA SER A 139 7.80 -9.05 -0.72
C SER A 139 6.33 -8.93 -0.32
N ILE A 140 5.70 -10.03 0.03
CA ILE A 140 4.35 -10.00 0.60
C ILE A 140 4.48 -9.67 2.09
N GLU A 141 4.10 -8.45 2.47
CA GLU A 141 4.26 -7.95 3.84
C GLU A 141 2.89 -7.73 4.49
N VAL A 142 2.55 -8.58 5.44
CA VAL A 142 1.20 -8.67 6.02
C VAL A 142 1.25 -8.35 7.50
N PHE A 143 0.28 -7.57 7.95
CA PHE A 143 0.02 -7.26 9.34
C PHE A 143 -1.48 -7.39 9.56
N ASP A 144 -1.95 -8.62 9.71
CA ASP A 144 -3.37 -8.96 9.73
C ASP A 144 -3.80 -9.30 11.15
N GLY A 145 -4.55 -8.40 11.79
CA GLY A 145 -5.14 -8.63 13.11
C GLY A 145 -6.15 -9.78 13.13
N GLN A 146 -6.61 -10.24 11.96
CA GLN A 146 -7.47 -11.43 11.80
C GLN A 146 -6.66 -12.69 11.46
N PHE A 147 -5.33 -12.64 11.49
CA PHE A 147 -4.46 -13.76 11.10
C PHE A 147 -4.80 -15.04 11.84
N GLU A 148 -4.89 -14.97 13.17
CA GLU A 148 -5.17 -16.13 14.03
C GLU A 148 -6.49 -16.79 13.67
N GLN A 149 -7.53 -15.98 13.42
CA GLN A 149 -8.85 -16.48 13.02
C GLN A 149 -8.83 -17.15 11.64
N LYS A 150 -8.07 -16.62 10.69
CA LYS A 150 -8.04 -17.08 9.29
C LYS A 150 -7.14 -18.29 9.07
N TYR A 151 -6.00 -18.31 9.75
CA TYR A 151 -4.89 -19.21 9.49
C TYR A 151 -4.49 -20.05 10.72
N GLY A 152 -4.64 -19.51 11.93
CA GLY A 152 -4.14 -20.13 13.16
C GLY A 152 -2.70 -20.63 12.99
N ASP A 153 -2.43 -21.86 13.42
CA ASP A 153 -1.12 -22.50 13.26
C ASP A 153 -0.80 -22.97 11.82
N ASN A 154 -1.72 -22.83 10.86
CA ASN A 154 -1.53 -23.33 9.50
C ASN A 154 -0.79 -22.33 8.61
N LEU A 155 0.51 -22.16 8.87
CA LEU A 155 1.39 -21.29 8.10
C LEU A 155 1.55 -21.73 6.64
N PHE A 156 1.39 -23.02 6.34
CA PHE A 156 1.42 -23.52 4.96
C PHE A 156 0.23 -23.01 4.13
N LYS A 157 -0.97 -22.99 4.71
CA LYS A 157 -2.16 -22.41 4.09
C LYS A 157 -1.95 -20.92 3.82
N PHE A 158 -1.39 -20.19 4.79
CA PHE A 158 -1.06 -18.78 4.63
C PHE A 158 -0.07 -18.56 3.47
N ALA A 159 1.07 -19.27 3.48
CA ALA A 159 2.10 -19.14 2.45
C ALA A 159 1.59 -19.50 1.04
N LYS A 160 0.77 -20.56 0.94
CA LYS A 160 0.14 -20.95 -0.33
C LYS A 160 -0.77 -19.84 -0.86
N LYS A 161 -1.63 -19.29 0.00
CA LYS A 161 -2.55 -18.21 -0.37
C LYS A 161 -1.82 -16.92 -0.72
N ALA A 162 -0.71 -16.62 -0.05
CA ALA A 162 0.16 -15.50 -0.40
C ALA A 162 0.73 -15.64 -1.82
N MET A 163 1.19 -16.85 -2.20
CA MET A 163 1.66 -17.13 -3.56
C MET A 163 0.55 -17.07 -4.60
N GLU A 164 -0.66 -17.56 -4.28
CA GLU A 164 -1.83 -17.43 -5.16
C GLU A 164 -2.17 -15.95 -5.42
N GLY A 165 -2.16 -15.12 -4.37
CA GLY A 165 -2.34 -13.68 -4.48
C GLY A 165 -1.26 -13.00 -5.32
N TYR A 166 0.01 -13.36 -5.11
CA TYR A 166 1.13 -12.89 -5.94
C TYR A 166 0.93 -13.24 -7.42
N HIS A 167 0.63 -14.50 -7.75
CA HIS A 167 0.42 -14.91 -9.14
C HIS A 167 -0.73 -14.14 -9.79
N ARG A 168 -1.82 -13.91 -9.06
CA ARG A 168 -2.93 -13.11 -9.57
C ARG A 168 -2.52 -11.65 -9.82
N LEU A 169 -1.72 -11.03 -8.94
CA LEU A 169 -1.23 -9.65 -9.13
C LEU A 169 -0.41 -9.47 -10.41
N ILE A 170 0.43 -10.45 -10.76
CA ILE A 170 1.35 -10.34 -11.90
C ILE A 170 0.79 -10.90 -13.22
N SER A 171 -0.33 -11.62 -13.17
CA SER A 171 -0.94 -12.26 -14.34
C SER A 171 -2.02 -11.40 -15.00
N ASN A 172 -2.38 -10.26 -14.40
CA ASN A 172 -3.44 -9.35 -14.84
C ASN A 172 -2.93 -8.13 -15.61
#